data_AF-A0ABD0PKJ3-F1
#
_entry.id   AF-A0ABD0PKJ3-F1
#
_cell.length_a   1.000
_cell.length_b   1.000
_cell.length_c   1.000
_cell.angle_alpha   90.00
_cell.angle_beta   90.00
_cell.angle_gamma   90.00
#
_symmetry.space_group_name_H-M   'P 1'
#
loop_
_entity.id
_entity.type
_entity.pdbx_description
1 polymer ?
#
loop_
_entity_poly.entity_id
_entity_poly.type
_entity_poly.pdbx_seq_one_letter_code
_entity_poly.pdbx_strand_id
1 'polypeptide(L)'
;SHLYWSQSGSAGDSDSLAVEISSYVLLAVLTTDSVSTADLGFANRIVSWLVKQQNAYGGFSSTQDTVVALQALSLYATKVFSSDGSSTVTVQSAGDTHHFDVNQDKKLLYQEKQLQNVPAKYSIEVAGSTCVSVQ
;
A
#
# COMPACT_ATOMS: atom_id res chain seq x y z
N SER A 1 -0.76 12.55 -0.43
CA SER A 1 -1.35 13.05 0.84
C SER A 1 -2.11 11.91 1.50
N HIS A 2 -1.83 11.63 2.77
CA HIS A 2 -2.46 10.53 3.52
C HIS A 2 -3.86 10.93 4.01
N LEU A 3 -4.80 9.98 4.05
CA LEU A 3 -6.16 10.19 4.54
C LEU A 3 -6.54 9.02 5.47
N TYR A 4 -6.99 9.35 6.68
CA TYR A 4 -7.41 8.38 7.69
C TYR A 4 -8.39 9.03 8.67
N TRP A 5 -9.05 8.22 9.49
CA TRP A 5 -9.97 8.66 10.53
C TRP A 5 -9.53 8.12 11.88
N SER A 6 -9.63 8.96 12.91
CA SER A 6 -9.41 8.61 14.32
C SER A 6 -10.49 9.23 15.21
N GLN A 7 -10.63 8.74 16.44
CA GLN A 7 -11.60 9.25 17.40
C GLN A 7 -10.96 10.28 18.33
N SER A 8 -11.46 11.53 18.30
CA SER A 8 -11.01 12.56 19.23
C SER A 8 -11.63 12.34 20.62
N GLY A 9 -10.82 12.00 21.63
CA GLY A 9 -11.22 12.14 23.04
C GLY A 9 -10.94 10.98 24.01
N SER A 10 -10.18 9.95 23.65
CA SER A 10 -9.69 8.97 24.64
C SER A 10 -8.19 9.15 24.85
N ALA A 11 -7.71 8.96 26.09
CA ALA A 11 -6.34 9.22 26.55
C ALA A 11 -5.27 8.26 25.98
N GLY A 12 -5.50 7.73 24.78
CA GLY A 12 -4.62 6.91 23.99
C GLY A 12 -5.23 6.82 22.60
N ASP A 13 -4.77 7.70 21.71
CA ASP A 13 -5.09 7.64 20.28
C ASP A 13 -4.53 6.30 19.77
N SER A 14 -5.32 5.22 19.87
CA SER A 14 -4.81 3.87 19.58
C SER A 14 -4.76 3.71 18.07
N ASP A 15 -3.57 3.51 17.52
CA ASP A 15 -3.35 3.26 16.09
C ASP A 15 -4.28 2.15 15.55
N SER A 16 -4.58 1.14 16.38
CA SER A 16 -5.53 0.07 16.06
C SER A 16 -6.94 0.58 15.73
N LEU A 17 -7.47 1.54 16.50
CA LEU A 17 -8.81 2.09 16.27
C LEU A 17 -8.84 2.94 15.00
N ALA A 18 -7.78 3.71 14.74
CA ALA A 18 -7.66 4.49 13.52
C ALA A 18 -7.58 3.58 12.28
N VAL A 19 -6.86 2.46 12.37
CA VAL A 19 -6.82 1.42 11.33
C VAL A 19 -8.20 0.81 11.11
N GLU A 20 -8.90 0.44 12.17
CA GLU A 20 -10.24 -0.16 12.06
C GLU A 20 -11.25 0.80 11.41
N ILE A 21 -11.37 2.04 11.90
CA ILE A 21 -12.32 3.04 11.36
C ILE A 21 -11.99 3.33 9.90
N SER A 22 -10.71 3.57 9.58
CA SER A 22 -10.28 3.85 8.21
C SER A 22 -10.56 2.67 7.27
N SER A 23 -10.44 1.44 7.76
CA SER A 23 -10.76 0.23 6.99
C SER A 23 -12.26 0.10 6.71
N TYR A 24 -13.13 0.43 7.67
CA TYR A 24 -14.57 0.49 7.42
C TYR A 24 -14.96 1.58 6.42
N VAL A 25 -14.34 2.76 6.51
CA VAL A 25 -14.58 3.83 5.52
C VAL A 25 -14.15 3.36 4.13
N LEU A 26 -13.01 2.68 4.02
CA LEU A 26 -12.55 2.10 2.76
C LEU A 26 -13.53 1.06 2.21
N LEU A 27 -14.05 0.16 3.06
CA LEU A 27 -15.07 -0.81 2.65
C LEU A 27 -16.33 -0.11 2.12
N ALA A 28 -16.85 0.88 2.85
CA ALA A 28 -18.06 1.60 2.47
C ALA A 28 -17.93 2.28 1.10
N VAL A 29 -16.77 2.87 0.80
CA VAL A 29 -16.48 3.49 -0.51
C VAL A 29 -16.47 2.44 -1.63
N LEU A 30 -15.98 1.23 -1.36
CA LEU A 30 -15.76 0.18 -2.37
C LEU A 30 -16.97 -0.74 -2.60
N THR A 31 -17.94 -0.76 -1.67
CA THR A 31 -19.17 -1.57 -1.75
C THR A 31 -20.34 -0.85 -2.41
N THR A 32 -20.14 0.35 -2.95
CA THR A 32 -21.16 1.07 -3.72
C THR A 32 -21.42 0.38 -5.07
N ASP A 33 -22.64 0.50 -5.59
CA ASP A 33 -23.09 -0.18 -6.84
C ASP A 33 -22.21 0.15 -8.05
N SER A 34 -21.67 1.36 -8.09
CA SER A 34 -20.74 1.83 -9.12
C SER A 34 -19.60 2.61 -8.49
N VAL A 35 -18.39 2.06 -8.51
CA VAL A 35 -17.18 2.71 -8.02
C VAL A 35 -16.56 3.51 -9.17
N SER A 36 -16.50 4.84 -9.05
CA SER A 36 -15.90 5.72 -10.07
C SER A 36 -14.38 5.83 -9.91
N THR A 37 -13.69 6.36 -10.92
CA THR A 37 -12.25 6.67 -10.83
C THR A 37 -11.94 7.67 -9.71
N ALA A 38 -12.86 8.58 -9.41
CA ALA A 38 -12.71 9.52 -8.29
C ALA A 38 -12.78 8.80 -6.93
N ASP A 39 -13.68 7.83 -6.80
CA ASP A 39 -13.81 6.99 -5.60
C ASP A 39 -12.56 6.12 -5.40
N LEU A 40 -12.02 5.56 -6.49
CA LEU A 40 -10.74 4.84 -6.45
C LEU A 40 -9.58 5.75 -6.05
N GLY A 41 -9.55 6.99 -6.56
CA GLY A 41 -8.56 8.00 -6.16
C GLY A 41 -8.65 8.36 -4.67
N PHE A 42 -9.87 8.45 -4.13
CA PHE A 42 -10.12 8.65 -2.70
C PHE A 42 -9.69 7.43 -1.88
N ALA A 43 -10.13 6.24 -2.26
CA ALA A 43 -9.77 4.96 -1.64
C ALA A 43 -8.25 4.75 -1.62
N ASN A 44 -7.54 5.09 -2.70
CA ASN A 44 -6.08 5.00 -2.78
C ASN A 44 -5.37 5.80 -1.67
N ARG A 45 -5.91 6.95 -1.29
CA ARG A 45 -5.32 7.78 -0.21
C ARG A 45 -5.43 7.10 1.16
N ILE A 46 -6.49 6.32 1.37
CA ILE A 46 -6.72 5.53 2.59
C ILE A 46 -5.81 4.31 2.58
N VAL A 47 -5.77 3.57 1.46
CA VAL A 47 -4.89 2.41 1.26
C VAL A 47 -3.42 2.78 1.49
N SER A 48 -2.97 3.90 0.91
CA SER A 48 -1.60 4.41 1.08
C SER A 48 -1.25 4.74 2.53
N TRP A 49 -2.23 5.03 3.39
CA TRP A 49 -2.01 5.22 4.81
C TRP A 49 -2.03 3.88 5.55
N LEU A 50 -3.00 3.00 5.27
CA LEU A 50 -3.10 1.66 5.89
C LEU A 50 -1.84 0.82 5.67
N VAL A 51 -1.31 0.78 4.44
CA VAL A 51 -0.08 0.02 4.14
C VAL A 51 1.11 0.51 4.98
N LYS A 52 1.14 1.79 5.36
CA LYS A 52 2.21 2.32 6.24
C LYS A 52 2.06 1.91 7.71
N GLN A 53 0.86 1.54 8.14
CA GLN A 53 0.61 1.03 9.50
C GLN A 53 0.87 -0.47 9.60
N GLN A 54 1.11 -1.15 8.49
CA GLN A 54 1.41 -2.57 8.46
C GLN A 54 2.81 -2.84 9.04
N ASN A 55 2.90 -3.81 9.96
CA ASN A 55 4.17 -4.25 10.53
C ASN A 55 4.93 -5.16 9.55
N ALA A 56 6.19 -5.47 9.86
CA ALA A 56 7.07 -6.29 9.01
C ALA A 56 6.56 -7.72 8.73
N TYR A 57 5.57 -8.20 9.50
CA TYR A 57 4.95 -9.52 9.34
C TYR A 57 3.62 -9.47 8.58
N GLY A 58 3.22 -8.30 8.08
CA GLY A 58 1.97 -8.14 7.33
C GLY A 58 0.72 -7.94 8.21
N GLY A 59 0.88 -7.80 9.53
CA GLY A 59 -0.21 -7.52 10.47
C GLY A 59 -0.31 -6.05 10.87
N PHE A 60 -1.34 -5.72 11.64
CA PHE A 60 -1.53 -4.42 12.29
C PHE A 60 -1.37 -4.57 13.81
N SER A 61 -1.78 -3.57 14.59
CA SER A 61 -1.50 -3.48 16.03
C SER A 61 -2.33 -4.48 16.86
N SER A 62 -3.51 -4.89 16.37
CA SER A 62 -4.35 -5.91 16.99
C SER A 62 -4.78 -7.01 16.02
N THR A 63 -5.60 -7.98 16.48
CA THR A 63 -6.14 -9.01 15.59
C THR A 63 -7.34 -8.49 14.79
N GLN A 64 -8.14 -7.61 15.40
CA GLN A 64 -9.39 -7.12 14.80
C GLN A 64 -9.12 -6.09 13.70
N ASP A 65 -8.20 -5.15 13.95
CA ASP A 65 -7.76 -4.19 12.94
C ASP A 65 -7.08 -4.89 11.74
N THR A 66 -6.33 -5.96 11.99
CA THR A 66 -5.69 -6.77 10.95
C THR A 66 -6.73 -7.43 10.05
N VAL A 67 -7.77 -8.05 10.60
CA VAL A 67 -8.81 -8.72 9.79
C VAL A 67 -9.55 -7.71 8.91
N VAL A 68 -10.00 -6.59 9.48
CA VAL A 68 -10.80 -5.60 8.74
C VAL A 68 -9.93 -4.86 7.72
N ALA A 69 -8.68 -4.51 8.06
CA ALA A 69 -7.75 -3.87 7.14
C ALA A 69 -7.39 -4.78 5.96
N LEU A 70 -7.07 -6.06 6.21
CA LEU A 70 -6.77 -7.01 5.13
C LEU A 70 -7.98 -7.25 4.25
N GLN A 71 -9.19 -7.31 4.80
CA GLN A 71 -10.43 -7.41 4.02
C GLN A 71 -10.60 -6.19 3.10
N ALA A 72 -10.44 -4.98 3.63
CA ALA A 72 -10.60 -3.73 2.89
C ALA A 72 -9.54 -3.58 1.78
N LEU A 73 -8.28 -3.90 2.10
CA LEU A 73 -7.17 -3.90 1.14
C LEU A 73 -7.37 -4.94 0.04
N SER A 74 -7.87 -6.13 0.38
CA SER A 74 -8.17 -7.18 -0.59
C SER A 74 -9.29 -6.76 -1.54
N LEU A 75 -10.38 -6.17 -1.01
CA LEU A 75 -11.47 -5.66 -1.84
C LEU A 75 -10.96 -4.55 -2.77
N TYR A 76 -10.19 -3.59 -2.25
CA TYR A 76 -9.57 -2.56 -3.08
C TYR A 76 -8.74 -3.16 -4.20
N ALA A 77 -7.90 -4.15 -3.89
CA ALA A 77 -7.07 -4.83 -4.87
C ALA A 77 -7.91 -5.46 -6.00
N THR A 78 -9.07 -6.05 -5.70
CA THR A 78 -9.98 -6.58 -6.75
C THR A 78 -10.57 -5.49 -7.64
N LYS A 79 -10.81 -4.29 -7.11
CA LYS A 79 -11.41 -3.17 -7.85
C LYS A 79 -10.41 -2.46 -8.76
N VAL A 80 -9.14 -2.39 -8.35
CA VAL A 80 -8.06 -1.80 -9.16
C VAL A 80 -7.27 -2.82 -9.97
N PHE A 81 -7.62 -4.11 -9.86
CA PHE A 81 -6.96 -5.16 -10.61
C PHE A 81 -7.20 -4.97 -12.11
N SER A 82 -6.10 -4.87 -12.86
CA SER A 82 -6.06 -5.04 -14.31
C SER A 82 -5.17 -6.23 -14.61
N SER A 83 -5.57 -7.06 -15.58
CA SER A 83 -4.77 -8.16 -16.12
C SER A 83 -3.61 -7.68 -16.99
N ASP A 84 -3.60 -6.39 -17.32
CA ASP A 84 -2.72 -5.84 -18.34
C ASP A 84 -1.75 -4.86 -17.67
N GLY A 85 -0.49 -5.25 -17.53
CA GLY A 85 0.58 -4.34 -17.16
C GLY A 85 1.87 -5.00 -16.66
N SER A 86 2.98 -4.30 -16.88
CA SER A 86 4.25 -4.53 -16.21
C SER A 86 4.86 -3.19 -15.81
N SER A 87 5.54 -3.16 -14.65
CA SER A 87 6.38 -2.04 -14.25
C SER A 87 7.77 -2.52 -13.88
N THR A 88 8.78 -1.79 -14.31
CA THR A 88 10.17 -1.99 -13.90
C THR A 88 10.53 -0.86 -12.94
N VAL A 89 10.90 -1.22 -11.71
CA VAL A 89 11.45 -0.29 -10.72
C VAL A 89 12.97 -0.35 -10.81
N THR A 90 13.59 0.79 -11.02
CA THR A 90 15.05 0.94 -11.11
C THR A 90 15.52 1.77 -9.91
N VAL A 91 16.34 1.17 -9.06
CA VAL A 91 17.00 1.83 -7.93
C VAL A 91 18.47 2.06 -8.30
N GLN A 92 18.90 3.31 -8.30
CA GLN A 92 20.24 3.73 -8.74
C GLN A 92 21.02 4.38 -7.59
N SER A 93 22.30 4.03 -7.48
CA SER A 93 23.31 4.65 -6.61
C SER A 93 24.55 4.96 -7.46
N ALA A 94 25.48 5.77 -6.92
CA ALA A 94 26.67 6.26 -7.61
C ALA A 94 27.58 5.17 -8.22
N GLY A 95 27.40 3.89 -7.84
CA GLY A 95 28.10 2.75 -8.44
C GLY A 95 27.27 1.47 -8.62
N ASP A 96 25.98 1.48 -8.29
CA ASP A 96 25.14 0.29 -8.34
C ASP A 96 23.75 0.59 -8.90
N THR A 97 23.26 -0.28 -9.78
CA THR A 97 21.90 -0.20 -10.34
C THR A 97 21.18 -1.52 -10.11
N HIS A 98 19.96 -1.43 -9.60
CA HIS A 98 19.11 -2.57 -9.32
C HIS A 98 17.78 -2.43 -10.04
N HIS A 99 17.46 -3.42 -10.87
CA HIS A 99 16.16 -3.56 -11.51
C HIS A 99 15.30 -4.57 -10.73
N PHE A 100 14.03 -4.21 -10.58
CA PHE A 100 12.96 -5.04 -10.06
C PHE A 100 11.82 -5.04 -11.08
N ASP A 101 11.59 -6.20 -11.69
CA ASP A 101 10.50 -6.37 -12.64
C ASP A 101 9.24 -6.84 -11.91
N VAL A 102 8.20 -6.05 -12.02
CA VAL A 102 6.86 -6.36 -11.50
C VAL A 102 5.96 -6.62 -12.69
N ASN A 103 5.74 -7.90 -12.98
CA ASN A 103 4.83 -8.38 -14.02
C ASN A 103 3.78 -9.31 -13.41
N GLN A 104 2.81 -9.78 -14.20
CA GLN A 104 1.72 -10.66 -13.73
C GLN A 104 2.23 -11.83 -12.88
N ASP A 105 3.31 -12.49 -13.31
CA ASP A 105 3.85 -13.68 -12.69
C ASP A 105 4.65 -13.38 -11.41
N LYS A 106 5.18 -12.14 -11.29
CA LYS A 106 6.03 -11.69 -10.18
C LYS A 106 5.38 -10.61 -9.31
N LYS A 107 4.08 -10.35 -9.49
CA LYS A 107 3.33 -9.26 -8.82
C LYS A 107 3.24 -9.45 -7.30
N LEU A 108 3.24 -10.70 -6.84
CA LEU A 108 3.20 -11.05 -5.41
C LEU A 108 4.57 -11.49 -4.87
N LEU A 109 5.61 -11.50 -5.72
CA LEU A 109 6.94 -11.91 -5.31
C LEU A 109 7.59 -10.74 -4.57
N TYR A 110 7.88 -10.93 -3.28
CA TYR A 110 8.75 -10.04 -2.55
C TYR A 110 10.16 -10.10 -3.15
N GLN A 111 10.71 -8.94 -3.50
CA GLN A 111 12.05 -8.81 -4.06
C GLN A 111 12.85 -7.83 -3.20
N GLU A 112 13.94 -8.30 -2.60
CA GLU A 112 14.88 -7.48 -1.85
C GLU A 112 16.27 -7.53 -2.48
N LYS A 113 17.04 -6.44 -2.36
CA LYS A 113 18.47 -6.43 -2.70
C LYS A 113 19.23 -5.64 -1.64
N GLN A 114 20.36 -6.19 -1.22
CA GLN A 114 21.28 -5.53 -0.32
C GLN A 114 21.98 -4.37 -1.05
N LEU A 115 21.86 -3.16 -0.53
CA LEU A 115 22.51 -1.98 -1.07
C LEU A 115 23.97 -1.91 -0.59
N GLN A 116 24.93 -1.79 -1.51
CA GLN A 116 26.33 -1.59 -1.12
C GLN A 116 26.57 -0.10 -0.83
N ASN A 117 27.11 0.18 0.36
CA ASN A 117 27.45 1.52 0.90
C ASN A 117 26.27 2.35 1.42
N VAL A 118 25.95 2.18 2.71
CA VAL A 118 25.10 3.09 3.48
C VAL A 118 26.01 3.90 4.43
N PRO A 119 25.94 5.25 4.46
CA PRO A 119 24.96 6.11 3.81
C PRO A 119 25.35 6.52 2.38
N ALA A 120 24.42 6.34 1.42
CA ALA A 120 24.52 6.86 0.05
C ALA A 120 23.16 7.45 -0.40
N LYS A 121 23.18 8.26 -1.48
CA LYS A 121 21.96 8.78 -2.11
C LYS A 121 21.47 7.78 -3.16
N TYR A 122 20.22 7.37 -3.03
CA TYR A 122 19.55 6.46 -3.96
C TYR A 122 18.46 7.20 -4.73
N SER A 123 18.39 6.99 -6.04
CA SER A 123 17.30 7.46 -6.91
C SER A 123 16.41 6.28 -7.27
N ILE A 124 15.09 6.48 -7.27
CA ILE A 124 14.10 5.46 -7.63
C ILE A 124 13.34 5.96 -8.85
N GLU A 125 13.42 5.21 -9.95
CA GLU A 125 12.68 5.46 -11.18
C GLU A 125 11.74 4.29 -11.46
N VAL A 126 10.51 4.58 -11.86
CA VAL A 126 9.50 3.57 -12.17
C VAL A 126 8.98 3.81 -13.58
N ALA A 127 9.08 2.80 -14.43
CA ALA A 127 8.53 2.82 -15.79
C ALA A 127 7.54 1.67 -15.97
N GLY A 128 6.30 1.98 -16.35
CA GLY A 128 5.27 0.98 -16.62
C GLY A 128 3.86 1.41 -16.27
N SER A 129 2.93 0.45 -16.28
CA SER A 129 1.50 0.69 -16.08
C SER A 129 0.94 0.08 -14.79
N THR A 130 1.74 -0.63 -14.00
CA THR A 130 1.29 -1.27 -12.75
C THR A 130 1.68 -0.46 -11.52
N CYS A 131 0.83 -0.49 -10.50
CA CYS A 131 1.13 0.08 -9.18
C CYS A 131 2.12 -0.82 -8.42
N VAL A 132 3.15 -0.22 -7.82
CA VAL A 132 4.18 -0.92 -7.02
C VAL A 132 4.35 -0.19 -5.69
N SER A 133 4.41 -0.96 -4.59
CA SER A 133 4.79 -0.44 -3.28
C SER A 133 6.28 -0.68 -3.06
N VAL A 134 6.98 0.34 -2.56
CA VAL A 134 8.41 0.28 -2.22
C VAL A 134 8.55 0.68 -0.76
N GLN A 135 9.28 -0.12 0.03
CA GLN A 135 9.51 0.07 1.47
C GLN A 135 11.00 0.06 1.78
#